data_AF-A0A1B2DRS8-F1
#
_entry.id   AF-A0A1B2DRS8-F1
#
_cell.length_a   1.000
_cell.length_b   1.000
_cell.length_c   1.000
_cell.angle_alpha   90.00
_cell.angle_beta   90.00
_cell.angle_gamma   90.00
#
_symmetry.space_group_name_H-M   'P 1'
#
loop_
_entity.id
_entity.type
_entity.pdbx_description
1 polymer ?
#
loop_
_entity_poly.entity_id
_entity_poly.type
_entity_poly.pdbx_seq_one_letter_code
_entity_poly.pdbx_strand_id
1 'polypeptide(L)' 'MIKGMQRKYIVHKIEDVESYLSATQRAQIGVIGATIDSRRIEEGKAPASNNSYIVINTDESYAAEIVEILKRHGHWG' A
#
# COMPACT_ATOMS: atom_id res chain seq x y z
N MET A 1 0.36 -15.62 9.64
CA MET A 1 1.48 -14.90 8.98
C MET A 1 2.23 -15.88 8.09
N ILE A 2 2.33 -15.58 6.79
CA ILE A 2 3.10 -16.40 5.83
C ILE A 2 4.60 -16.16 6.12
N LYS A 3 5.32 -17.20 6.56
CA LYS A 3 6.77 -17.14 6.79
C LYS A 3 7.49 -16.77 5.48
N GLY A 4 8.22 -15.65 5.47
CA GLY A 4 9.09 -15.25 4.34
C GLY A 4 8.76 -13.88 3.72
N MET A 5 7.59 -13.29 3.96
CA MET A 5 7.29 -11.94 3.48
C MET A 5 7.96 -10.88 4.36
N GLN A 6 8.97 -10.19 3.84
CA GLN A 6 9.43 -8.93 4.42
C GLN A 6 8.31 -7.88 4.30
N ARG A 7 8.10 -7.07 5.35
CA ARG A 7 7.16 -5.94 5.30
C ARG A 7 7.69 -4.89 4.32
N LYS A 8 7.17 -4.90 3.10
CA LYS A 8 7.55 -3.95 2.03
C LYS A 8 6.67 -2.69 2.01
N TYR A 9 5.41 -2.82 2.44
CA TYR A 9 4.40 -1.76 2.32
C TYR A 9 3.62 -1.60 3.63
N ILE A 10 3.15 -0.38 3.86
CA ILE A 10 2.13 -0.06 4.88
C ILE A 10 0.85 0.26 4.11
N VAL A 11 -0.24 -0.44 4.42
CA VAL A 11 -1.55 -0.24 3.81
C VAL A 11 -2.58 -0.08 4.91
N HIS A 12 -3.35 1.01 4.85
CA HIS A 12 -4.50 1.25 5.71
C HIS A 12 -5.73 1.44 4.82
N LYS A 13 -6.85 0.80 5.14
CA LYS A 13 -8.12 1.11 4.49
C LYS A 13 -8.51 2.55 4.83
N ILE A 14 -8.98 3.31 3.85
CA ILE A 14 -9.39 4.70 4.06
C ILE A 14 -10.54 4.79 5.08
N GLU A 15 -11.49 3.86 5.02
CA GLU A 15 -12.60 3.77 5.97
C GLU A 15 -12.12 3.62 7.43
N ASP A 16 -11.07 2.83 7.67
CA ASP A 16 -10.48 2.66 9.00
C ASP A 16 -9.76 3.94 9.45
N VAL A 17 -9.05 4.59 8.53
CA VAL A 17 -8.38 5.88 8.77
C VAL A 17 -9.40 6.95 9.16
N GLU A 18 -10.55 6.98 8.48
CA GLU A 18 -11.63 7.92 8.76
C GLU A 18 -12.35 7.62 10.08
N SER A 19 -12.61 6.34 10.34
CA SER A 19 -13.41 5.89 11.49
C SER A 19 -12.63 5.89 12.81
N TYR A 20 -11.33 5.59 12.79
CA TYR A 20 -10.56 5.34 14.01
C TYR A 20 -9.56 6.42 14.37
N LEU A 21 -9.15 7.26 13.41
CA LEU A 21 -8.17 8.31 13.68
C LEU A 21 -8.85 9.64 13.98
N SER A 22 -8.21 10.44 14.84
CA SER A 22 -8.56 11.85 15.03
C SER A 22 -8.19 12.69 13.81
N ALA A 23 -8.76 13.89 13.70
CA ALA A 23 -8.42 14.84 12.63
C ALA A 23 -6.91 15.14 12.58
N THR A 24 -6.25 15.27 13.74
CA THR A 24 -4.80 15.50 13.82
C THR A 24 -4.00 14.33 13.26
N GLN A 25 -4.38 13.09 13.58
CA GLN A 25 -3.71 11.89 13.06
C GLN A 25 -3.90 11.76 11.54
N ARG A 26 -5.09 12.07 11.01
CA ARG A 26 -5.32 12.10 9.55
C ARG A 26 -4.47 13.15 8.85
N ALA A 27 -4.33 14.35 9.42
CA ALA A 27 -3.46 15.38 8.89
C ALA A 27 -1.98 14.93 8.89
N GLN A 28 -1.55 14.22 9.93
CA GLN A 28 -0.19 13.66 10.01
C GLN A 28 0.10 12.64 8.91
N ILE A 29 -0.87 11.80 8.51
CA ILE A 29 -0.70 10.90 7.36
C ILE A 29 -0.37 11.70 6.08
N GLY A 30 -1.09 12.79 5.84
CA GLY A 30 -0.83 13.68 4.70
C GLY A 30 0.59 14.29 4.75
N VAL A 31 1.02 14.77 5.92
CA VAL A 31 2.37 15.33 6.11
C VAL A 31 3.46 14.29 5.86
N ILE A 32 3.27 13.06 6.36
CA ILE A 32 4.21 11.95 6.13
C ILE A 32 4.31 11.63 4.63
N GLY A 33 3.16 11.51 3.95
CA GLY A 33 3.11 11.26 2.51
C GLY A 33 3.83 12.35 1.69
N ALA A 34 3.53 13.62 1.97
CA ALA A 34 4.17 14.74 1.31
C ALA A 34 5.70 14.76 1.52
N THR A 35 6.16 14.42 2.73
CA THR A 35 7.60 14.32 3.04
C THR A 35 8.28 13.25 2.18
N ILE A 36 7.65 12.09 2.02
CA ILE A 36 8.16 11.00 1.18
C ILE A 36 8.21 11.44 -0.29
N ASP A 37 7.14 12.07 -0.78
CA ASP A 37 7.08 12.55 -2.16
C ASP A 37 8.17 13.58 -2.46
N SER A 38 8.37 14.57 -1.59
CA SER A 38 9.44 15.56 -1.75
C SER A 38 10.82 14.91 -1.84
N ARG A 39 11.13 13.95 -0.96
CA ARG A 39 12.42 13.23 -1.01
C ARG A 39 12.59 12.42 -2.28
N ARG A 40 11.53 11.77 -2.76
CA ARG A 40 11.59 11.02 -4.04
C ARG A 40 11.85 11.96 -5.22
N ILE A 41 11.21 13.13 -5.24
CA ILE A 41 11.43 14.14 -6.28
C ILE A 41 12.88 14.64 -6.24
N GLU A 42 13.44 14.91 -5.05
CA GLU A 42 14.86 15.29 -4.88
C GLU A 42 15.82 14.22 -5.42
N GLU A 43 15.45 12.93 -5.32
CA GLU A 43 16.19 11.79 -5.87
C GLU A 43 15.94 11.55 -7.38
N GLY A 44 15.16 12.41 -8.06
CA GLY A 44 14.80 12.25 -9.47
C GLY A 44 13.78 11.14 -9.75
N LYS A 45 13.05 10.67 -8.74
CA LYS A 45 12.00 9.66 -8.84
C LYS A 45 10.63 10.31 -8.90
N ALA A 46 9.67 9.65 -9.54
CA ALA A 46 8.27 10.06 -9.45
C ALA A 46 7.76 9.99 -7.98
N PRO A 47 6.87 10.91 -7.56
CA PRO A 47 6.19 10.85 -6.26
C PRO A 47 5.62 9.47 -5.96
N ALA A 48 5.65 9.04 -4.70
CA ALA A 48 5.03 7.79 -4.30
C ALA A 48 3.50 7.84 -4.47
N SER A 49 2.89 9.01 -4.32
CA SER A 49 1.47 9.26 -4.58
C SER A 49 1.04 9.02 -6.04
N ASN A 50 1.98 8.99 -6.99
CA ASN A 50 1.69 8.66 -8.39
C ASN A 50 1.63 7.14 -8.65
N ASN A 51 2.03 6.31 -7.67
CA ASN A 51 2.01 4.87 -7.86
C ASN A 51 0.56 4.35 -7.80
N SER A 52 0.17 3.59 -8.81
CA SER A 52 -1.08 2.84 -8.80
C SER A 52 -0.80 1.40 -8.37
N TYR A 53 -1.46 0.96 -7.30
CA TYR A 53 -1.37 -0.42 -6.81
C TYR A 53 -2.75 -1.08 -6.86
N ILE A 54 -2.77 -2.36 -7.22
CA ILE A 54 -3.92 -3.22 -6.96
C ILE A 54 -3.69 -3.89 -5.60
N VAL A 55 -4.54 -3.58 -4.64
CA VAL A 55 -4.52 -4.21 -3.31
C VAL A 55 -5.62 -5.25 -3.25
N ILE A 56 -5.25 -6.47 -2.86
CA ILE A 56 -6.17 -7.59 -2.78
C ILE A 56 -6.22 -8.05 -1.33
N ASN A 57 -7.42 -8.01 -0.76
CA ASN A 57 -7.65 -8.62 0.55
C ASN A 57 -7.60 -10.14 0.39
N THR A 58 -6.63 -10.79 1.04
CA THR A 58 -6.43 -12.23 0.93
C THR A 58 -7.49 -13.07 1.64
N ASP A 59 -8.32 -12.44 2.46
CA ASP A 59 -9.41 -13.10 3.18
C ASP A 59 -10.66 -13.27 2.31
N GLU A 60 -10.69 -12.65 1.12
CA GLU A 60 -11.81 -12.74 0.19
C GLU A 60 -11.77 -14.06 -0.61
N SER A 61 -12.95 -14.61 -0.92
CA SER A 61 -13.07 -15.92 -1.59
C SER A 61 -12.39 -15.99 -2.97
N TYR A 62 -12.27 -14.85 -3.67
CA TYR A 62 -11.61 -14.75 -4.97
C TYR A 62 -10.08 -14.61 -4.88
N ALA A 63 -9.50 -14.42 -3.68
CA ALA A 63 -8.08 -14.12 -3.54
C ALA A 63 -7.18 -15.24 -4.11
N ALA A 64 -7.58 -16.50 -3.94
CA ALA A 64 -6.85 -17.65 -4.46
C ALA A 64 -6.73 -17.62 -5.99
N GLU A 65 -7.78 -17.20 -6.69
CA GLU A 65 -7.77 -17.10 -8.16
C GLU A 65 -6.79 -16.02 -8.64
N ILE A 66 -6.79 -14.86 -7.99
CA ILE A 66 -5.87 -13.78 -8.36
C ILE A 66 -4.42 -14.17 -8.08
N VAL A 67 -4.14 -14.85 -6.97
CA VAL A 67 -2.80 -15.38 -6.68
C VAL A 67 -2.31 -16.29 -7.81
N GLU A 68 -3.16 -17.18 -8.32
CA GLU A 68 -2.80 -18.04 -9.44
C GLU A 68 -2.59 -17.26 -10.75
N ILE A 69 -3.37 -16.21 -11.01
CA ILE A 69 -3.11 -15.28 -12.13
C ILE A 69 -1.73 -14.65 -11.98
N LEU A 70 -1.41 -14.07 -10.83
CA LEU A 70 -0.14 -13.39 -10.58
C LEU A 70 1.06 -14.35 -10.70
N LYS A 71 0.93 -15.60 -10.22
CA LYS A 71 1.96 -16.65 -10.39
C LYS A 71 2.23 -16.97 -11.85
N ARG A 72 1.19 -17.15 -12.67
CA ARG A 72 1.33 -17.45 -14.11
C ARG A 72 2.09 -16.36 -14.87
N HIS A 73 2.05 -15.12 -14.39
CA HIS A 73 2.77 -13.99 -14.99
C HIS A 73 4.11 -13.66 -14.30
N GLY A 74 4.55 -14.46 -13.31
CA GLY A 74 5.80 -14.20 -12.58
C GLY A 74 5.75 -12.96 -11.68
N HIS A 75 4.56 -12.53 -11.28
CA HIS A 75 4.32 -11.35 -10.43
C HIS A 75 3.96 -11.71 -8.98
N TRP A 76 4.07 -12.99 -8.62
CA TRP A 76 3.82 -13.49 -7.27
C TRP A 76 5.10 -14.07 -6.65
N GLY A 77 5.53 -13.54 -5.50
CA GLY A 77 6.78 -13.87 -4.80
C GLY A 77 7.36 -12.66 -4.06
#